data_AF-A0A1U8NZ10-F1
#
_entry.id   AF-A0A1U8NZ10-F1
#
_cell.length_a   1.000
_cell.length_b   1.000
_cell.length_c   1.000
_cell.angle_alpha   90.00
_cell.angle_beta   90.00
_cell.angle_gamma   90.00
#
_symmetry.space_group_name_H-M   'P 1'
#
loop_
_entity.id
_entity.type
_entity.pdbx_description
1 polymer ?
#
loop_
_entity_poly.entity_id
_entity_poly.type
_entity_poly.pdbx_seq_one_letter_code
_entity_poly.pdbx_strand_id
1 'polypeptide(L)'
;MPQGARVESFSLGSRPNLDTSETPVLPATETRGVTRIATTVAEYWLEATERIMNDIDCTLEQKLKGEISLFCDEAYQWWLSVEEGTPLDYLNWDYFKTAFQGKYVGVSYVDACRREFMNLKQCDRSVVEYEAEFLRLSRYARGMVASECEKCVHFEDGLRDNLRVLIAPQREPEFVALEDKAKITENVK
;
A
#
# COMPACT_ATOMS: atom_id res chain seq x y z
N MET A 1 -56.28 -33.69 14.22
CA MET A 1 -55.74 -34.96 13.69
C MET A 1 -55.93 -34.96 12.17
N PRO A 2 -54.99 -35.55 11.41
CA PRO A 2 -54.16 -34.82 10.44
C PRO A 2 -54.10 -35.55 9.08
N GLN A 3 -53.29 -35.04 8.15
CA GLN A 3 -52.42 -35.75 7.20
C GLN A 3 -51.67 -34.65 6.43
N GLY A 4 -50.36 -34.63 6.22
CA GLY A 4 -49.32 -35.63 6.38
C GLY A 4 -48.26 -35.32 5.31
N ALA A 5 -47.13 -34.79 5.75
CA ALA A 5 -45.78 -34.68 5.14
C ALA A 5 -45.58 -34.84 3.62
N ARG A 6 -44.76 -33.94 3.05
CA ARG A 6 -43.40 -34.32 2.58
C ARG A 6 -42.51 -33.08 2.47
N VAL A 7 -41.48 -33.02 3.30
CA VAL A 7 -40.35 -32.09 3.17
C VAL A 7 -39.36 -32.78 2.24
N GLU A 8 -39.08 -32.19 1.09
CA GLU A 8 -37.97 -32.63 0.24
C GLU A 8 -36.67 -31.99 0.75
N SER A 9 -35.81 -32.86 1.29
CA SER A 9 -34.45 -32.55 1.69
C SER A 9 -33.59 -32.33 0.43
N PHE A 10 -33.14 -31.10 0.21
CA PHE A 10 -32.05 -30.85 -0.73
C PHE A 10 -30.72 -31.06 0.00
N SER A 11 -30.04 -32.15 -0.37
CA SER A 11 -28.73 -32.53 0.15
C SER A 11 -27.72 -31.40 -0.01
N LEU A 12 -27.01 -31.12 1.09
CA LEU A 12 -25.80 -30.31 1.11
C LEU A 12 -24.79 -30.92 0.14
N GLY A 13 -24.54 -30.24 -0.98
CA GLY A 13 -23.37 -30.52 -1.81
C GLY A 13 -22.11 -30.28 -0.99
N SER A 14 -21.36 -31.35 -0.73
CA SER A 14 -20.10 -31.34 -0.01
C SER A 14 -19.11 -30.36 -0.67
N ARG A 15 -18.63 -29.39 0.10
CA ARG A 15 -17.46 -28.57 -0.26
C ARG A 15 -16.20 -29.42 -0.06
N PRO A 16 -15.17 -29.26 -0.90
CA PRO A 16 -13.99 -30.12 -0.88
C PRO A 16 -13.22 -29.97 0.44
N ASN A 17 -12.95 -31.11 1.09
CA ASN A 17 -12.03 -31.23 2.21
C ASN A 17 -10.62 -30.84 1.73
N LEU A 18 -9.98 -29.90 2.42
CA LEU A 18 -8.54 -29.71 2.35
C LEU A 18 -7.98 -30.00 3.74
N ASP A 19 -7.75 -31.28 4.03
CA ASP A 19 -6.94 -31.71 5.15
C ASP A 19 -5.67 -32.40 4.60
N THR A 20 -4.55 -31.75 4.87
CA THR A 20 -3.18 -32.22 5.07
C THR A 20 -2.67 -33.44 4.28
N SER A 21 -1.87 -33.19 3.24
CA SER A 21 -0.55 -33.84 3.09
C SER A 21 0.29 -33.18 1.99
N GLU A 22 1.56 -32.94 2.33
CA GLU A 22 2.70 -32.56 1.46
C GLU A 22 2.80 -31.09 1.05
N THR A 23 3.54 -30.34 1.87
CA THR A 23 4.14 -29.05 1.55
C THR A 23 5.16 -29.22 0.41
N PRO A 24 4.97 -28.63 -0.78
CA PRO A 24 6.07 -28.43 -1.70
C PRO A 24 6.92 -27.29 -1.13
N VAL A 25 8.16 -27.57 -0.77
CA VAL A 25 9.14 -26.54 -0.44
C VAL A 25 9.39 -25.74 -1.72
N LEU A 26 8.67 -24.63 -1.89
CA LEU A 26 8.90 -23.70 -2.98
C LEU A 26 10.25 -22.99 -2.78
N PRO A 27 11.04 -22.80 -3.86
CA PRO A 27 12.30 -22.08 -3.79
C PRO A 27 12.05 -20.61 -3.38
N ALA A 28 12.92 -20.09 -2.51
CA ALA A 28 12.82 -18.81 -1.80
C ALA A 28 12.79 -17.52 -2.66
N THR A 29 12.56 -17.64 -3.96
CA THR A 29 12.50 -16.51 -4.90
C THR A 29 11.08 -16.03 -5.21
N GLU A 30 10.06 -16.83 -4.88
CA GLU A 30 8.65 -16.52 -5.22
C GLU A 30 7.87 -15.88 -4.05
N THR A 31 8.32 -16.06 -2.81
CA THR A 31 7.69 -15.51 -1.60
C THR A 31 7.83 -13.99 -1.52
N ARG A 32 8.89 -13.41 -2.07
CA ARG A 32 9.09 -11.95 -2.09
C ARG A 32 8.01 -11.24 -2.92
N GLY A 33 7.55 -11.85 -4.00
CA GLY A 33 6.49 -11.30 -4.86
C GLY A 33 5.14 -11.29 -4.14
N VAL A 34 4.75 -12.42 -3.54
CA VAL A 34 3.47 -12.60 -2.83
C VAL A 34 3.40 -11.72 -1.59
N THR A 35 4.46 -11.68 -0.78
CA THR A 35 4.50 -10.81 0.40
C THR A 35 4.35 -9.35 0.00
N ARG A 36 5.07 -8.88 -1.04
CA ARG A 36 5.01 -7.51 -1.55
C ARG A 36 3.60 -7.13 -2.03
N ILE A 37 2.92 -8.02 -2.74
CA ILE A 37 1.55 -7.78 -3.23
C ILE A 37 0.59 -7.63 -2.03
N ALA A 38 0.63 -8.54 -1.07
CA ALA A 38 -0.22 -8.46 0.12
C ALA A 38 0.03 -7.18 0.94
N THR A 39 1.31 -6.74 1.05
CA THR A 39 1.67 -5.48 1.71
C THR A 39 1.03 -4.29 1.01
N THR A 40 1.17 -4.23 -0.32
CA THR A 40 0.59 -3.13 -1.10
C THR A 40 -0.93 -3.08 -1.00
N VAL A 41 -1.62 -4.23 -0.99
CA VAL A 41 -3.08 -4.28 -0.89
C VAL A 41 -3.57 -3.72 0.44
N ALA A 42 -2.94 -4.10 1.55
CA ALA A 42 -3.31 -3.58 2.87
C ALA A 42 -3.09 -2.06 2.99
N GLU A 43 -2.01 -1.54 2.40
CA GLU A 43 -1.72 -0.10 2.38
C GLU A 43 -2.73 0.67 1.52
N TYR A 44 -3.01 0.20 0.31
CA TYR A 44 -4.00 0.82 -0.57
C TYR A 44 -5.39 0.80 0.05
N TRP A 45 -5.73 -0.27 0.77
CA TRP A 45 -6.99 -0.35 1.50
C TRP A 45 -7.09 0.76 2.55
N LEU A 46 -6.10 0.89 3.43
CA LEU A 46 -6.08 1.89 4.50
C LEU A 46 -6.10 3.33 3.94
N GLU A 47 -5.34 3.59 2.88
CA GLU A 47 -5.32 4.91 2.23
C GLU A 47 -6.68 5.25 1.59
N ALA A 48 -7.31 4.28 0.94
CA ALA A 48 -8.59 4.48 0.26
C ALA A 48 -9.74 4.72 1.26
N THR A 49 -9.79 3.95 2.34
CA THR A 49 -10.80 4.12 3.40
C THR A 49 -10.59 5.43 4.16
N GLU A 50 -9.35 5.77 4.52
CA GLU A 50 -9.05 7.05 5.17
C GLU A 50 -9.41 8.23 4.28
N ARG A 51 -9.16 8.15 2.96
CA ARG A 51 -9.57 9.19 2.01
C ARG A 51 -11.08 9.38 1.99
N ILE A 52 -11.86 8.30 1.90
CA ILE A 52 -13.33 8.38 1.91
C ILE A 52 -13.82 9.01 3.21
N MET A 53 -13.25 8.61 4.35
CA MET A 53 -13.62 9.16 5.66
C MET A 53 -13.23 10.64 5.82
N ASN A 54 -12.13 11.08 5.22
CA ASN A 54 -11.75 12.49 5.15
C ASN A 54 -12.74 13.31 4.31
N ASP A 55 -13.16 12.79 3.15
CA ASP A 55 -14.09 13.48 2.25
C ASP A 55 -15.48 13.71 2.88
N ILE A 56 -15.83 12.93 3.91
CA ILE A 56 -17.07 13.09 4.70
C ILE A 56 -16.83 13.70 6.09
N ASP A 57 -15.66 14.34 6.31
CA ASP A 57 -15.30 15.05 7.54
C ASP A 57 -15.39 14.22 8.83
N CYS A 58 -15.06 12.93 8.77
CA CYS A 58 -15.02 12.09 9.96
C CYS A 58 -13.97 12.55 10.97
N THR A 59 -14.37 12.64 12.25
CA THR A 59 -13.44 12.80 13.36
C THR A 59 -12.56 11.57 13.51
N LEU A 60 -11.41 11.69 14.20
CA LEU A 60 -10.50 10.57 14.44
C LEU A 60 -11.19 9.37 15.13
N GLU A 61 -12.14 9.63 16.02
CA GLU A 61 -12.93 8.60 16.68
C GLU A 61 -13.90 7.91 15.71
N GLN A 62 -14.56 8.69 14.86
CA GLN A 62 -15.46 8.16 13.82
C GLN A 62 -14.70 7.32 12.80
N LYS A 63 -13.49 7.74 12.42
CA LYS A 63 -12.61 6.97 11.55
C LYS A 63 -12.28 5.61 12.13
N LEU A 64 -11.84 5.58 13.40
CA LEU A 64 -11.51 4.34 14.08
C LEU A 64 -12.71 3.37 14.10
N LYS A 65 -13.89 3.87 14.51
CA LYS A 65 -15.13 3.08 14.50
C LYS A 65 -15.50 2.59 13.10
N GLY A 66 -15.31 3.44 12.09
CA GLY A 66 -15.54 3.13 10.69
C GLY A 66 -14.66 1.98 10.20
N GLU A 67 -13.34 2.05 10.44
CA GLU A 67 -12.41 1.01 9.99
C GLU A 67 -12.68 -0.33 10.66
N ILE A 68 -12.94 -0.32 11.97
CA ILE A 68 -13.28 -1.54 12.72
C ILE A 68 -14.55 -2.18 12.14
N SER A 69 -15.51 -1.37 11.70
CA SER A 69 -16.75 -1.84 11.08
C SER A 69 -16.55 -2.42 9.67
N LEU A 70 -15.46 -2.06 8.99
CA LEU A 70 -15.09 -2.59 7.67
C LEU A 70 -14.27 -3.87 7.76
N PHE A 71 -13.72 -4.21 8.93
CA PHE A 71 -12.99 -5.46 9.11
C PHE A 71 -13.91 -6.68 9.04
N CYS A 72 -13.43 -7.70 8.35
CA CYS A 72 -14.08 -9.01 8.23
C CYS A 72 -13.12 -10.11 8.70
N ASP A 73 -13.70 -11.24 9.12
CA ASP A 73 -13.00 -12.49 9.40
C ASP A 73 -11.73 -12.31 10.27
N GLU A 74 -10.56 -12.71 9.76
CA GLU A 74 -9.28 -12.68 10.46
C GLU A 74 -8.86 -11.26 10.88
N ALA A 75 -9.17 -10.24 10.07
CA ALA A 75 -8.81 -8.87 10.40
C ALA A 75 -9.56 -8.35 11.62
N TYR A 76 -10.85 -8.70 11.73
CA TYR A 76 -11.66 -8.33 12.88
C TYR A 76 -11.22 -9.08 14.14
N GLN A 77 -10.94 -10.39 14.03
CA GLN A 77 -10.42 -11.18 15.15
C GLN A 77 -9.07 -10.67 15.67
N TRP A 78 -8.18 -10.29 14.76
CA TRP A 78 -6.92 -9.65 15.12
C TRP A 78 -7.15 -8.34 15.89
N TRP A 79 -8.06 -7.49 15.41
CA TRP A 79 -8.35 -6.22 16.08
C TRP A 79 -8.90 -6.41 17.50
N LEU A 80 -9.82 -7.36 17.69
CA LEU A 80 -10.33 -7.70 19.03
C LEU A 80 -9.21 -8.12 20.00
N SER A 81 -8.21 -8.85 19.51
CA SER A 81 -7.04 -9.24 20.32
C SER A 81 -6.16 -8.04 20.69
N VAL A 82 -6.03 -7.06 19.79
CA VAL A 82 -5.32 -5.80 20.05
C VAL A 82 -6.08 -4.93 21.06
N GLU A 83 -7.39 -4.84 20.92
CA GLU A 83 -8.28 -4.10 21.80
C GLU A 83 -8.28 -4.68 23.23
N GLU A 84 -8.35 -6.00 23.38
CA GLU A 84 -8.29 -6.67 24.69
C GLU A 84 -6.94 -6.42 25.41
N GLY A 85 -5.85 -6.33 24.65
CA GLY A 85 -4.50 -6.10 25.18
C GLY A 85 -4.14 -4.64 25.44
N THR A 86 -4.99 -3.67 25.08
CA THR A 86 -4.65 -2.24 25.09
C THR A 86 -5.66 -1.44 25.92
N PRO A 87 -5.22 -0.60 26.87
CA PRO A 87 -6.16 0.26 27.61
C PRO A 87 -6.87 1.25 26.67
N LEU A 88 -8.16 1.47 26.90
CA LEU A 88 -9.03 2.32 26.07
C LEU A 88 -8.47 3.73 25.83
N ASP A 89 -7.77 4.30 26.82
CA ASP A 89 -7.17 5.64 26.71
C ASP A 89 -6.08 5.76 25.63
N TYR A 90 -5.53 4.62 25.17
CA TYR A 90 -4.53 4.54 24.11
C TYR A 90 -5.12 4.13 22.76
N LEU A 91 -6.37 3.66 22.72
CA LEU A 91 -7.04 3.22 21.49
C LEU A 91 -7.60 4.42 20.71
N ASN A 92 -6.70 5.06 19.96
CA ASN A 92 -7.05 6.15 19.05
C ASN A 92 -6.64 5.82 17.60
N TRP A 93 -7.00 6.72 16.67
CA TRP A 93 -6.71 6.57 15.24
C TRP A 93 -5.23 6.33 14.92
N ASP A 94 -4.32 7.02 15.61
CA ASP A 94 -2.89 6.91 15.34
C ASP A 94 -2.31 5.59 15.85
N TYR A 95 -2.80 5.11 17.01
CA TYR A 95 -2.46 3.77 17.51
C TYR A 95 -2.94 2.69 16.54
N PHE A 96 -4.19 2.79 16.07
CA PHE A 96 -4.75 1.87 15.07
C PHE A 96 -3.87 1.80 13.82
N LYS A 97 -3.54 2.95 13.20
CA LYS A 97 -2.68 2.98 12.00
C LYS A 97 -1.34 2.31 12.27
N THR A 98 -0.73 2.58 13.43
CA THR A 98 0.55 1.98 13.82
C THR A 98 0.45 0.46 13.97
N ALA A 99 -0.58 -0.03 14.66
CA ALA A 99 -0.82 -1.46 14.86
C ALA A 99 -1.14 -2.17 13.54
N PHE A 100 -1.99 -1.57 12.69
CA PHE A 100 -2.36 -2.09 11.38
C PHE A 100 -1.14 -2.18 10.46
N GLN A 101 -0.36 -1.10 10.38
CA GLN A 101 0.89 -1.10 9.63
C GLN A 101 1.87 -2.14 10.18
N GLY A 102 2.01 -2.27 11.50
CA GLY A 102 2.86 -3.29 12.11
C GLY A 102 2.47 -4.72 11.71
N LYS A 103 1.17 -5.03 11.70
CA LYS A 103 0.61 -6.37 11.41
C LYS A 103 0.62 -6.71 9.93
N TYR A 104 0.15 -5.82 9.07
CA TYR A 104 -0.13 -6.11 7.66
C TYR A 104 0.90 -5.53 6.69
N VAL A 105 1.61 -4.48 7.10
CA VAL A 105 2.64 -3.84 6.27
C VAL A 105 4.04 -4.32 6.68
N GLY A 106 4.33 -4.33 7.97
CA GLY A 106 5.62 -4.72 8.53
C GLY A 106 6.68 -3.62 8.40
N VAL A 107 7.38 -3.36 9.51
CA VAL A 107 8.45 -2.35 9.58
C VAL A 107 9.55 -2.62 8.56
N SER A 108 9.88 -3.89 8.32
CA SER A 108 10.89 -4.31 7.34
C SER A 108 10.54 -3.94 5.90
N TYR A 109 9.26 -3.92 5.55
CA TYR A 109 8.79 -3.49 4.24
C TYR A 109 8.93 -1.98 4.07
N VAL A 110 8.51 -1.20 5.07
CA VAL A 110 8.67 0.27 5.06
C VAL A 110 10.14 0.64 4.90
N ASP A 111 11.04 0.01 5.66
CA ASP A 111 12.49 0.21 5.51
C ASP A 111 13.04 -0.28 4.17
N ALA A 112 12.48 -1.34 3.59
CA ALA A 112 12.83 -1.78 2.25
C ALA A 112 12.40 -0.75 1.19
N CYS A 113 11.17 -0.24 1.26
CA CYS A 113 10.67 0.79 0.34
C CYS A 113 11.45 2.10 0.49
N ARG A 114 11.78 2.52 1.71
CA ARG A 114 12.64 3.70 1.93
C ARG A 114 14.02 3.51 1.28
N ARG A 115 14.63 2.33 1.40
CA ARG A 115 15.90 2.02 0.72
C ARG A 115 15.76 1.94 -0.78
N GLU A 116 14.66 1.41 -1.28
CA GLU A 116 14.34 1.37 -2.71
C GLU A 116 14.22 2.80 -3.26
N PHE A 117 13.55 3.70 -2.54
CA PHE A 117 13.45 5.12 -2.91
C PHE A 117 14.82 5.80 -3.00
N MET A 118 15.67 5.64 -1.97
CA MET A 118 17.01 6.25 -1.94
C MET A 118 17.90 5.82 -3.12
N ASN A 119 17.67 4.62 -3.65
CA ASN A 119 18.45 4.06 -4.77
C ASN A 119 17.66 4.09 -6.09
N LEU A 120 16.51 4.75 -6.13
CA LEU A 120 15.65 4.75 -7.30
C LEU A 120 16.33 5.51 -8.44
N LYS A 121 16.45 4.84 -9.58
CA LYS A 121 16.96 5.39 -10.83
C LYS A 121 16.01 5.00 -11.96
N GLN A 122 15.91 5.84 -12.99
CA GLN A 122 15.12 5.58 -14.18
C GLN A 122 15.60 4.31 -14.90
N CYS A 123 16.92 4.13 -15.03
CA CYS A 123 17.54 3.00 -15.75
C CYS A 123 16.89 2.79 -17.13
N ASP A 124 16.42 1.58 -17.42
CA ASP A 124 15.85 1.20 -18.71
C ASP A 124 14.36 1.57 -18.83
N ARG A 125 13.75 2.05 -17.75
CA ARG A 125 12.32 2.42 -17.69
C ARG A 125 12.06 3.72 -18.47
N SER A 126 10.84 3.85 -18.95
CA SER A 126 10.32 5.14 -19.41
C SER A 126 10.22 6.14 -18.25
N VAL A 127 10.19 7.44 -18.56
CA VAL A 127 9.95 8.49 -17.55
C VAL A 127 8.63 8.25 -16.83
N VAL A 128 7.58 7.79 -17.53
CA VAL A 128 6.26 7.50 -16.96
C VAL A 128 6.32 6.37 -15.92
N GLU A 129 7.01 5.28 -16.22
CA GLU A 129 7.18 4.16 -15.28
C GLU A 129 8.05 4.56 -14.08
N TYR A 130 9.08 5.37 -14.33
CA TYR A 130 9.96 5.89 -13.28
C TYR A 130 9.20 6.84 -12.33
N GLU A 131 8.40 7.75 -12.87
CA GLU A 131 7.53 8.66 -12.12
C GLU A 131 6.50 7.92 -11.27
N ALA A 132 5.81 6.93 -11.84
CA ALA A 132 4.85 6.13 -11.10
C ALA A 132 5.51 5.46 -9.89
N GLU A 133 6.72 4.90 -10.07
CA GLU A 133 7.47 4.27 -8.98
C GLU A 133 8.01 5.30 -7.98
N PHE A 134 8.47 6.46 -8.45
CA PHE A 134 8.93 7.57 -7.62
C PHE A 134 7.81 8.05 -6.69
N LEU A 135 6.63 8.31 -7.22
CA LEU A 135 5.46 8.72 -6.44
C LEU A 135 5.00 7.63 -5.47
N ARG A 136 5.05 6.36 -5.91
CA ARG A 136 4.70 5.22 -5.05
C ARG A 136 5.61 5.15 -3.82
N LEU A 137 6.92 5.27 -4.03
CA LEU A 137 7.95 5.08 -3.01
C LEU A 137 8.21 6.34 -2.16
N SER A 138 7.95 7.54 -2.68
CA SER A 138 8.16 8.80 -1.94
C SER A 138 7.31 8.89 -0.67
N ARG A 139 6.18 8.17 -0.63
CA ARG A 139 5.32 8.04 0.55
C ARG A 139 6.04 7.50 1.79
N TYR A 140 7.10 6.70 1.62
CA TYR A 140 7.92 6.12 2.71
C TYR A 140 9.14 6.97 3.07
N ALA A 141 9.39 8.04 2.34
CA ALA A 141 10.56 8.90 2.48
C ALA A 141 10.16 10.39 2.46
N ARG A 142 9.02 10.74 3.07
CA ARG A 142 8.47 12.11 3.04
C ARG A 142 9.46 13.18 3.48
N GLY A 143 10.36 12.87 4.42
CA GLY A 143 11.41 13.78 4.86
C GLY A 143 12.50 14.08 3.81
N MET A 144 12.61 13.28 2.75
CA MET A 144 13.55 13.51 1.63
C MET A 144 12.94 14.34 0.49
N VAL A 145 11.62 14.46 0.46
CA VAL A 145 10.87 15.19 -0.59
C VAL A 145 9.83 16.10 0.06
N ALA A 146 10.21 16.76 1.16
CA ALA A 146 9.30 17.55 1.98
C ALA A 146 8.84 18.83 1.26
N SER A 147 9.67 19.34 0.36
CA SER A 147 9.37 20.46 -0.53
C SER A 147 9.37 20.03 -2.01
N GLU A 148 8.65 20.78 -2.84
CA GLU A 148 8.66 20.60 -4.30
C GLU A 148 10.08 20.70 -4.87
N CYS A 149 10.91 21.59 -4.34
CA CYS A 149 12.31 21.72 -4.75
C CYS A 149 13.12 20.45 -4.46
N GLU A 150 13.04 19.91 -3.23
CA GLU A 150 13.72 18.66 -2.89
C GLU A 150 13.21 17.48 -3.73
N LYS A 151 11.90 17.46 -3.99
CA LYS A 151 11.26 16.46 -4.85
C LYS A 151 11.77 16.55 -6.29
N CYS A 152 11.87 17.74 -6.87
CA CYS A 152 12.44 17.98 -8.19
C CYS A 152 13.91 17.51 -8.26
N VAL A 153 14.74 17.94 -7.30
CA VAL A 153 16.16 17.55 -7.24
C VAL A 153 16.31 16.04 -7.17
N HIS A 154 15.56 15.38 -6.29
CA HIS A 154 15.66 13.92 -6.15
C HIS A 154 15.18 13.17 -7.39
N PHE A 155 14.11 13.65 -8.03
CA PHE A 155 13.60 13.07 -9.27
C PHE A 155 14.61 13.22 -10.41
N GLU A 156 15.18 14.42 -10.58
CA GLU A 156 16.19 14.74 -11.60
C GLU A 156 17.47 13.90 -11.40
N ASP A 157 17.93 13.75 -10.16
CA ASP A 157 19.11 12.94 -9.84
C ASP A 157 18.94 11.47 -10.20
N GLY A 158 17.71 10.98 -10.25
CA GLY A 158 17.39 9.62 -10.68
C GLY A 158 17.15 9.46 -12.18
N LEU A 159 17.01 10.54 -12.95
CA LEU A 159 16.89 10.47 -14.40
C LEU A 159 18.18 9.94 -15.06
N ARG A 160 18.03 9.36 -16.25
CA ARG A 160 19.18 8.98 -17.09
C ARG A 160 20.01 10.21 -17.44
N ASP A 161 21.33 10.04 -17.50
CA ASP A 161 22.28 11.13 -17.79
C ASP A 161 21.95 11.88 -19.08
N ASN A 162 21.51 11.16 -20.12
CA ASN A 162 21.18 11.74 -21.41
C ASN A 162 19.93 12.65 -21.39
N LEU A 163 19.03 12.49 -20.41
CA LEU A 163 17.89 13.37 -20.15
C LEU A 163 18.29 14.46 -19.16
N ARG A 164 18.99 14.09 -18.08
CA ARG A 164 19.44 15.01 -17.02
C ARG A 164 20.25 16.18 -17.58
N VAL A 165 21.17 15.95 -18.52
CA VAL A 165 21.97 17.02 -19.16
C VAL A 165 21.10 18.05 -19.89
N LEU A 166 19.94 17.66 -20.40
CA LEU A 166 19.03 18.55 -21.13
C LEU A 166 18.09 19.31 -20.18
N ILE A 167 17.74 18.71 -19.04
CA ILE A 167 16.70 19.21 -18.14
C ILE A 167 17.30 20.03 -16.99
N ALA A 168 18.37 19.56 -16.36
CA ALA A 168 19.01 20.16 -15.19
C ALA A 168 19.33 21.67 -15.31
N PRO A 169 19.81 22.18 -16.47
CA PRO A 169 20.11 23.60 -16.61
C PRO A 169 18.88 24.51 -16.51
N GLN A 170 17.68 23.97 -16.72
CA GLN A 170 16.44 24.74 -16.82
C GLN A 170 15.82 25.01 -15.44
N ARG A 171 16.21 24.26 -14.41
CA ARG A 171 15.85 24.45 -12.99
C ARG A 171 14.34 24.63 -12.76
N GLU A 172 13.58 23.58 -13.05
CA GLU A 172 12.14 23.59 -12.79
C GLU A 172 11.83 23.59 -11.29
N PRO A 173 11.11 24.62 -10.79
CA PRO A 173 10.79 24.71 -9.36
C PRO A 173 9.58 23.86 -8.96
N GLU A 174 8.78 23.42 -9.93
CA GLU A 174 7.54 22.67 -9.73
C GLU A 174 7.66 21.26 -10.31
N PHE A 175 7.23 20.26 -9.53
CA PHE A 175 7.39 18.86 -9.90
C PHE A 175 6.63 18.51 -11.19
N VAL A 176 5.42 19.06 -11.35
CA VAL A 176 4.56 18.83 -12.53
C VAL A 176 5.24 19.33 -13.81
N ALA A 177 5.85 20.52 -13.75
CA ALA A 177 6.57 21.08 -14.90
C ALA A 177 7.80 20.24 -15.26
N LEU A 178 8.51 19.71 -14.25
CA LEU A 178 9.67 18.85 -14.43
C LEU A 178 9.32 17.52 -15.08
N GLU A 179 8.27 16.82 -14.61
CA GLU A 179 7.86 15.53 -15.17
C GLU A 179 7.38 15.67 -16.62
N ASP A 180 6.60 16.71 -16.93
CA ASP A 180 6.10 16.95 -18.30
C ASP A 180 7.27 17.20 -19.25
N LYS A 181 8.23 18.01 -18.81
CA LYS A 181 9.45 18.26 -19.56
C LYS A 181 10.28 17.00 -19.77
N ALA A 182 10.42 16.16 -18.75
CA ALA A 182 11.12 14.88 -18.85
C ALA A 182 10.44 13.95 -19.86
N LYS A 183 9.10 13.84 -19.81
CA LYS A 183 8.28 13.07 -20.76
C LYS A 183 8.45 13.59 -22.20
N ILE A 184 8.40 14.91 -22.40
CA ILE A 184 8.59 15.53 -23.73
C ILE A 184 10.00 15.24 -24.26
N THR A 185 11.03 15.44 -23.43
CA THR A 185 12.43 15.27 -23.83
C THR A 185 12.77 13.81 -24.18
N GLU A 186 12.14 12.85 -23.51
CA GLU A 186 12.28 11.43 -23.81
C GLU A 186 11.68 11.07 -25.18
N ASN A 187 10.51 11.62 -25.52
CA ASN A 187 9.79 11.31 -26.76
C ASN A 187 10.36 12.00 -28.02
N VAL A 188 11.21 13.02 -27.84
CA VAL A 188 11.82 13.78 -28.95
C VAL A 188 13.13 13.12 -29.45
N LYS A 189 13.64 12.11 -28.74
CA LYS A 189 14.80 11.30 -29.16
C LYS A 189 14.38 10.05 -29.92
#